data_AF-X1TVV1-F1
#
_entry.id   AF-X1TVV1-F1
#
_cell.length_a   1.000
_cell.length_b   1.000
_cell.length_c   1.000
_cell.angle_alpha   90.00
_cell.angle_beta   90.00
_cell.angle_gamma   90.00
#
_symmetry.space_group_name_H-M   'P 1'
#
loop_
_entity.id
_entity.type
_entity.pdbx_description
1 polymer ?
#
loop_
_entity_poly.entity_id
_entity_poly.type
_entity_poly.pdbx_seq_one_letter_code
_entity_poly.pdbx_strand_id
1 'polypeptide(L)' 'MVSAQDLKMIDIFKGLNDSQLSKIAGLGEESSLEAGAICFTQGEKAKKLHLCISGTIDVKFWLQKPWGF' A
#
# COMPACT_ATOMS: atom_id res chain seq x y z
N MET A 1 4.67 -0.95 -14.33
CA MET A 1 5.08 -2.21 -13.68
C MET A 1 6.10 -1.85 -12.60
N VAL A 2 5.83 -2.19 -11.33
CA VAL A 2 6.75 -1.90 -10.22
C VAL A 2 8.05 -2.67 -10.40
N SER A 3 9.18 -1.95 -10.34
CA SER A 3 10.52 -2.53 -10.38
C SER A 3 11.04 -2.83 -8.97
N ALA A 4 12.04 -3.71 -8.88
CA ALA A 4 12.75 -3.94 -7.62
C ALA A 4 13.42 -2.66 -7.08
N GLN A 5 13.76 -1.71 -7.95
CA GLN A 5 14.36 -0.43 -7.55
C GLN A 5 13.36 0.48 -6.86
N ASP A 6 12.10 0.49 -7.30
CA ASP A 6 11.03 1.27 -6.66
C ASP A 6 10.79 0.78 -5.22
N LEU A 7 10.84 -0.55 -5.02
CA LEU A 7 10.67 -1.16 -3.69
C LEU A 7 11.85 -0.85 -2.76
N LYS A 8 13.08 -0.66 -3.26
CA LYS A 8 14.24 -0.31 -2.42
C LYS A 8 14.10 1.04 -1.73
N MET A 9 13.32 1.96 -2.30
CA MET A 9 13.13 3.29 -1.74
C MET A 9 12.14 3.32 -0.56
N ILE A 10 11.38 2.24 -0.37
CA ILE A 10 10.34 2.18 0.65
C ILE A 10 10.90 1.49 1.89
N ASP A 11 10.81 2.16 3.03
CA ASP A 11 11.42 1.73 4.30
C ASP A 11 11.01 0.32 4.73
N ILE A 12 9.77 -0.10 4.44
CA ILE A 12 9.27 -1.42 4.82
C ILE A 12 10.04 -2.59 4.18
N PHE A 13 10.72 -2.34 3.06
CA PHE A 13 11.51 -3.35 2.34
C PHE A 13 13.02 -3.25 2.62
N LYS A 14 13.44 -2.38 3.54
CA LYS A 14 14.85 -2.30 3.95
C LYS A 14 15.34 -3.64 4.49
N GLY A 15 16.57 -4.01 4.10
CA GLY A 15 17.21 -5.26 4.49
C GLY A 15 16.93 -6.45 3.55
N LEU A 16 16.04 -6.30 2.57
CA LEU A 16 15.84 -7.30 1.52
C LEU A 16 16.86 -7.14 0.40
N ASN A 17 17.35 -8.27 -0.12
CA ASN A 17 18.24 -8.27 -1.29
C ASN A 17 17.46 -8.19 -2.61
N ASP A 18 18.17 -7.91 -3.70
CA ASP A 18 17.59 -7.75 -5.04
C ASP A 18 16.75 -8.96 -5.51
N SER A 19 17.15 -10.19 -5.15
CA SER A 19 16.40 -11.40 -5.50
C SER A 19 15.06 -11.47 -4.77
N GLN A 20 15.03 -11.12 -3.48
CA GLN A 20 13.81 -11.06 -2.69
C GLN A 20 12.87 -9.95 -3.17
N LEU A 21 13.41 -8.78 -3.47
CA LEU A 21 12.64 -7.64 -4.00
C LEU A 21 12.06 -7.95 -5.38
N SER A 22 12.81 -8.62 -6.25
CA SER A 22 12.32 -9.05 -7.57
C SER A 22 11.16 -10.03 -7.45
N LYS A 23 11.22 -10.97 -6.49
CA LYS A 23 10.09 -11.87 -6.19
C LYS A 23 8.85 -11.10 -5.72
N ILE A 24 9.02 -10.10 -4.85
CA ILE A 24 7.90 -9.28 -4.36
C ILE A 24 7.32 -8.43 -5.50
N ALA A 25 8.17 -7.81 -6.32
CA ALA A 25 7.73 -7.05 -7.49
C ALA A 25 6.91 -7.90 -8.46
N GLY A 26 7.29 -9.17 -8.66
CA GLY A 26 6.54 -10.12 -9.49
C GLY A 26 5.19 -10.56 -8.92
N LEU A 27 4.93 -10.37 -7.62
CA LEU A 27 3.63 -10.60 -6.99
C LEU A 27 2.72 -9.37 -7.05
N GLY A 28 3.29 -8.19 -7.33
CA GLY A 28 2.60 -6.92 -7.33
C GLY A 28 1.80 -6.71 -8.63
N GLU A 29 0.61 -6.14 -8.49
CA GLU A 29 -0.17 -5.62 -9.60
C GLU A 29 -0.08 -4.10 -9.57
N GLU A 30 0.19 -3.47 -10.72
CA GLU A 30 0.12 -2.01 -10.85
C GLU A 30 -1.29 -1.61 -11.27
N SER A 31 -1.85 -0.60 -10.62
CA SER A 31 -3.17 -0.08 -10.95
C SER A 31 -3.18 1.43 -10.77
N SER A 32 -3.75 2.12 -11.75
CA SER A 32 -3.99 3.57 -11.68
C SER A 32 -5.41 3.81 -11.22
N LEU A 33 -5.57 4.74 -10.29
CA LEU A 33 -6.86 5.12 -9.71
C LEU A 33 -7.11 6.61 -9.99
N GLU A 34 -8.34 6.94 -10.36
CA GLU A 34 -8.77 8.32 -10.51
C GLU A 34 -9.01 8.99 -9.16
N ALA A 35 -8.99 10.32 -9.13
CA ALA A 35 -9.27 11.08 -7.93
C ALA A 35 -10.66 10.74 -7.36
N GLY A 36 -10.71 10.44 -6.06
CA GLY A 36 -11.94 10.02 -5.38
C GLY A 36 -12.21 8.52 -5.41
N ALA A 37 -11.40 7.72 -6.13
CA ALA A 37 -11.49 6.26 -6.05
C ALA A 37 -11.09 5.75 -4.66
N ILE A 38 -11.73 4.66 -4.23
CA ILE A 38 -11.50 4.03 -2.93
C ILE A 38 -10.52 2.86 -3.10
N CYS A 39 -9.40 2.88 -2.37
CA CYS A 39 -8.44 1.77 -2.40
C CYS A 39 -8.94 0.53 -1.64
N PHE A 40 -9.46 0.75 -0.42
CA PHE A 40 -10.11 -0.25 0.42
C PHE A 40 -10.94 0.44 1.50
N THR A 41 -11.85 -0.29 2.14
CA THR A 41 -12.75 0.23 3.18
C THR A 41 -12.47 -0.39 4.55
N GLN A 42 -12.81 0.35 5.61
CA GLN A 42 -12.63 -0.09 6.98
C GLN A 42 -13.48 -1.35 7.27
N GLY A 43 -12.88 -2.34 7.92
CA GLY A 43 -13.54 -3.62 8.23
C GLY A 43 -13.32 -4.70 7.17
N GLU A 44 -12.77 -4.36 6.00
CA GLU A 44 -12.33 -5.36 5.05
C GLU A 44 -11.12 -6.14 5.56
N LYS A 45 -11.09 -7.44 5.25
CA LYS A 45 -9.95 -8.29 5.59
C LYS A 45 -8.72 -7.82 4.82
N ALA A 46 -7.65 -7.46 5.54
CA ALA A 46 -6.38 -7.05 4.95
C ALA A 46 -5.71 -8.24 4.22
N LYS A 47 -6.00 -8.38 2.92
CA LYS A 47 -5.41 -9.41 2.05
C LYS A 47 -4.29 -8.88 1.17
N LYS A 48 -4.19 -7.57 1.00
CA LYS A 48 -3.25 -6.90 0.08
C LYS A 48 -2.50 -5.78 0.80
N LEU A 49 -1.23 -5.60 0.45
CA LEU A 49 -0.44 -4.42 0.80
C LEU A 49 -0.50 -3.46 -0.39
N HIS A 50 -0.92 -2.22 -0.15
CA HIS A 50 -0.99 -1.18 -1.16
C HIS A 50 0.19 -0.24 -1.02
N LEU A 51 0.86 0.08 -2.14
CA LEU A 51 1.98 1.02 -2.20
C LEU A 51 1.59 2.17 -3.12
N CYS A 52 1.65 3.40 -2.62
CA CYS A 52 1.43 4.59 -3.45
C CYS A 52 2.77 4.96 -4.11
N ILE A 53 2.88 4.76 -5.43
CA ILE A 53 4.08 5.05 -6.21
C ILE A 53 4.13 6.54 -6.60
N SER A 54 2.97 7.12 -6.92
CA SER A 54 2.82 8.53 -7.29
C SER A 54 1.43 9.02 -6.92
N GLY A 55 1.33 10.30 -6.56
CA GLY A 55 0.09 10.94 -6.13
C GLY A 55 -0.05 11.04 -4.61
N THR A 56 -1.29 11.06 -4.12
CA THR A 56 -1.59 11.20 -2.69
C THR A 56 -2.83 10.39 -2.35
N ILE A 57 -2.80 9.71 -1.20
CA ILE A 57 -3.90 8.89 -0.69
C ILE A 57 -4.37 9.48 0.66
N ASP A 58 -5.66 9.74 0.76
CA ASP A 58 -6.31 10.10 2.02
C ASP A 58 -6.80 8.85 2.75
N VAL A 59 -6.30 8.63 3.96
CA VAL A 59 -6.80 7.57 4.84
C VAL A 59 -7.81 8.16 5.81
N LYS A 60 -9.08 7.77 5.64
CA LYS A 60 -10.19 8.21 6.50
C LYS A 60 -10.68 7.03 7.32
N PHE A 61 -10.81 7.22 8.63
CA PHE A 61 -11.37 6.22 9.53
C PHE A 61 -12.53 6.83 10.31
N TRP A 62 -13.58 6.04 10.50
CA TRP A 62 -14.71 6.44 11.33
C TRP A 62 -14.46 5.92 12.75
N LEU A 63 -14.40 6.84 13.70
CA LEU A 63 -14.36 6.49 15.12
C LEU A 63 -15.76 6.12 15.59
N GLN A 64 -15.97 4.85 15.96
CA GLN A 64 -17.20 4.45 16.63
C GLN A 64 -17.11 4.76 18.12
N LYS A 65 -17.82 5.84 18.53
CA LYS A 65 -17.93 6.46 19.87
C LYS A 65 -16.62 7.09 20.40
N PRO A 66 -16.66 8.36 20.87
CA PRO A 66 -15.59 8.86 21.73
C PRO A 66 -15.62 8.02 23.00
N TRP A 67 -14.44 7.56 23.44
CA TRP A 67 -14.23 6.91 24.71
C TRP A 67 -14.91 7.74 25.80
N GLY A 68 -16.03 7.22 26.33
CA GLY A 68 -16.70 7.82 27.48
C GLY A 68 -15.80 7.62 28.68
N PHE A 69 -15.26 8.72 29.20
CA PHE A 69 -14.72 8.81 30.55
C PHE A 69 -15.85 8.67 31.57
#